data_AF-A0A3D3MK70-F1
#
_entry.id   AF-A0A3D3MK70-F1
#
_cell.length_a   1.000
_cell.length_b   1.000
_cell.length_c   1.000
_cell.angle_alpha   90.00
_cell.angle_beta   90.00
_cell.angle_gamma   90.00
#
_symmetry.space_group_name_H-M   'P 1'
#
loop_
_entity.id
_entity.type
_entity.pdbx_description
1 polymer ?
#
loop_
_entity_poly.entity_id
_entity_poly.type
_entity_poly.pdbx_seq_one_letter_code
_entity_poly.pdbx_strand_id
1 'polypeptide(L)'
;MQKEKLRTARKMKGITQQQMADVIPTDVSNYSRKESGAVSITQTEWNKLAKFLEVPVEEIYEEDEAKIIIENPVFNDSPGSNVGNSGFSANNMGNITNELSIEIIKTMQEYIGLLKEEITRLKEK
;
A
#
# COMPACT_ATOMS: atom_id res chain seq x y z
N MET A 1 4.52 1.33 0.70
CA MET A 1 5.95 1.74 0.79
C MET A 1 6.71 1.00 1.89
N GLN A 2 8.01 0.70 1.68
CA GLN A 2 8.93 0.21 2.73
C GLN A 2 9.25 1.32 3.74
N LYS A 3 9.40 0.99 5.03
CA LYS A 3 9.74 1.95 6.10
C LYS A 3 11.25 2.20 6.15
N GLU A 4 11.75 2.97 5.19
CA GLU A 4 13.19 3.22 5.00
C GLU A 4 13.83 3.97 6.17
N LYS A 5 13.12 4.91 6.82
CA LYS A 5 13.64 5.63 7.98
C LYS A 5 13.86 4.68 9.16
N LEU A 6 12.84 3.88 9.48
CA LEU A 6 12.92 2.85 10.52
C LEU A 6 14.05 1.85 10.25
N ARG A 7 14.13 1.36 9.00
CA ARG A 7 15.16 0.40 8.59
C ARG A 7 16.57 0.98 8.70
N THR A 8 16.76 2.23 8.30
CA THR A 8 18.05 2.92 8.35
C THR A 8 18.47 3.15 9.78
N ALA A 9 17.59 3.70 10.63
CA ALA A 9 17.87 3.91 12.05
C ALA A 9 18.28 2.61 12.76
N ARG A 10 17.54 1.52 12.51
CA ARG A 10 17.86 0.19 13.04
C ARG A 10 19.25 -0.29 12.61
N LYS A 11 19.55 -0.21 11.30
CA LYS A 11 20.85 -0.65 10.76
C LYS A 11 22.01 0.20 11.29
N MET A 12 21.83 1.52 11.40
CA MET A 12 22.84 2.42 11.96
C MET A 12 23.16 2.09 13.42
N LYS A 13 22.17 1.65 14.20
CA LYS A 13 22.36 1.19 15.58
C LYS A 13 22.82 -0.27 15.70
N GLY A 14 23.03 -0.98 14.58
CA GLY A 14 23.48 -2.38 14.58
C GLY A 14 22.45 -3.36 15.15
N ILE A 15 21.17 -2.98 15.16
CA ILE A 15 20.10 -3.76 15.77
C ILE A 15 19.50 -4.74 14.76
N THR A 16 19.25 -5.97 15.19
CA THR A 16 18.64 -7.02 14.36
C THR A 16 17.11 -6.90 14.32
N GLN A 17 16.47 -7.49 13.32
CA GLN A 17 15.01 -7.56 13.27
C GLN A 17 14.42 -8.38 14.42
N GLN A 18 15.15 -9.39 14.92
CA GLN A 18 14.77 -10.14 16.12
C GLN A 18 14.67 -9.22 17.34
N GLN A 19 15.71 -8.43 17.60
CA GLN A 19 15.73 -7.51 18.73
C GLN A 19 14.62 -6.46 18.65
N MET A 20 14.26 -6.00 17.45
CA MET A 20 13.12 -5.10 17.29
C MET A 20 11.78 -5.80 17.52
N ALA A 21 11.65 -7.05 17.08
CA ALA A 21 10.46 -7.86 17.34
C ALA A 21 10.26 -8.10 18.83
N ASP A 22 11.34 -8.31 19.60
CA ASP A 22 11.27 -8.54 21.05
C ASP A 22 10.74 -7.33 21.85
N VAL A 23 10.73 -6.13 21.26
CA VAL A 23 10.30 -4.87 21.90
C VAL A 23 8.78 -4.65 21.82
N ILE A 24 8.13 -5.27 20.84
CA ILE A 24 6.69 -5.14 20.58
C ILE A 24 6.04 -6.53 20.57
N PRO A 25 4.72 -6.66 20.78
CA PRO A 25 4.08 -7.98 20.85
C PRO A 25 3.92 -8.58 19.44
N THR A 26 5.02 -9.03 18.84
CA THR A 26 5.09 -9.58 17.48
C THR A 26 6.19 -10.64 17.37
N ASP A 27 6.16 -11.45 16.31
CA ASP A 27 7.30 -12.28 15.91
C ASP A 27 8.17 -11.57 14.84
N VAL A 28 9.36 -12.13 14.55
CA VAL A 28 10.32 -11.58 13.58
C VAL A 28 9.78 -11.50 12.17
N SER A 29 8.98 -12.47 11.74
CA SER A 29 8.40 -12.48 10.39
C SER A 29 7.39 -11.36 10.25
N ASN A 30 6.52 -11.18 11.25
CA ASN A 30 5.57 -10.08 11.26
C ASN A 30 6.26 -8.71 11.44
N TYR A 31 7.33 -8.61 12.22
CA TYR A 31 8.15 -7.40 12.27
C TYR A 31 8.79 -7.10 10.89
N SER A 32 9.32 -8.10 10.21
CA SER A 32 9.89 -7.94 8.85
C SER A 32 8.84 -7.41 7.87
N ARG A 33 7.59 -7.88 7.97
CA ARG A 33 6.44 -7.37 7.19
C ARG A 33 6.05 -5.94 7.57
N LYS A 34 6.17 -5.58 8.84
CA LYS A 34 5.98 -4.20 9.32
C LYS A 34 7.05 -3.26 8.77
N GLU A 35 8.33 -3.64 8.86
CA GLU A 35 9.46 -2.87 8.34
C GLU A 35 9.43 -2.75 6.80
N SER A 36 8.94 -3.77 6.09
CA SER A 36 8.73 -3.71 4.63
C SER A 36 7.46 -2.97 4.21
N GLY A 37 6.61 -2.57 5.18
CA GLY A 37 5.35 -1.87 4.94
C GLY A 37 4.23 -2.74 4.37
N ALA A 38 4.37 -4.07 4.43
CA ALA A 38 3.30 -5.01 4.11
C ALA A 38 2.22 -5.05 5.21
N VAL A 39 2.58 -4.70 6.45
CA VAL A 39 1.71 -4.62 7.63
C VAL A 39 1.90 -3.26 8.29
N SER A 40 0.82 -2.63 8.75
CA SER A 40 0.90 -1.33 9.41
C SER A 40 1.54 -1.43 10.80
N ILE A 41 2.17 -0.34 11.23
CA ILE A 41 2.73 -0.17 12.57
C ILE A 41 1.82 0.80 13.32
N THR A 42 1.27 0.34 14.43
CA THR A 42 0.41 1.17 15.28
C THR A 42 1.21 2.26 15.99
N GLN A 43 0.58 3.36 16.38
CA GLN A 43 1.26 4.45 17.08
C GLN A 43 1.95 3.98 18.36
N THR A 44 1.33 3.05 19.10
CA THR A 44 1.92 2.46 20.31
C THR A 44 3.18 1.67 20.00
N GLU A 45 3.20 0.91 18.89
CA GLU A 45 4.40 0.21 18.44
C GLU A 45 5.49 1.20 18.02
N TRP A 46 5.14 2.25 17.25
CA TRP A 46 6.08 3.32 16.88
C TRP A 46 6.77 3.94 18.09
N ASN A 47 6.00 4.27 19.13
CA ASN A 47 6.55 4.84 20.36
C ASN A 47 7.51 3.87 21.08
N LYS A 48 7.20 2.57 21.09
CA LYS A 48 8.08 1.55 21.69
C LYS A 48 9.37 1.37 20.90
N LEU A 49 9.27 1.30 19.58
CA LEU A 49 10.44 1.20 18.69
C LEU A 49 11.32 2.44 18.79
N ALA A 50 10.75 3.64 18.79
CA ALA A 50 11.47 4.90 18.97
C ALA A 50 12.22 4.93 20.31
N LYS A 51 11.56 4.53 21.39
CA LYS A 51 12.17 4.43 22.72
C LYS A 51 13.34 3.45 22.75
N PHE A 52 13.17 2.27 22.14
CA PHE A 52 14.23 1.27 22.08
C PHE A 52 15.41 1.71 21.20
N LEU A 53 15.11 2.39 20.10
CA LEU A 53 16.11 2.98 19.22
C LEU A 53 16.69 4.28 19.79
N GLU A 54 16.22 4.79 20.93
CA GLU A 54 16.66 6.08 21.52
C GLU A 54 16.66 7.23 20.50
N VAL A 55 15.59 7.34 19.72
CA VAL A 55 15.37 8.42 18.74
C VAL A 55 13.95 8.96 18.88
N PRO A 56 13.69 10.22 18.50
CA PRO A 56 12.35 10.75 18.34
C PRO A 56 11.52 9.89 17.36
N VAL A 57 10.21 9.80 17.59
CA VAL A 57 9.31 9.02 16.72
C VAL A 57 9.31 9.61 15.32
N GLU A 58 9.40 10.92 15.20
CA GLU A 58 9.40 11.70 13.96
C GLU A 58 10.57 11.34 13.03
N GLU A 59 11.69 10.87 13.60
CA GLU A 59 12.87 10.45 12.84
C GLU A 59 12.68 9.10 12.16
N ILE A 60 11.84 8.22 12.71
CA ILE A 60 11.59 6.88 12.18
C ILE A 60 10.21 6.72 11.54
N TYR A 61 9.29 7.64 11.82
CA TYR A 61 7.92 7.58 11.35
C TYR A 61 7.81 7.92 9.86
N GLU A 62 7.06 7.07 9.17
CA GLU A 62 6.64 7.24 7.79
C GLU A 62 5.17 6.87 7.70
N GLU A 63 4.36 7.74 7.11
CA GLU A 63 2.93 7.52 6.92
C GLU A 63 2.68 6.26 6.08
N ASP A 64 1.55 5.60 6.34
CA ASP A 64 1.08 4.54 5.46
C ASP A 64 0.37 5.20 4.27
N GLU A 65 0.82 4.88 3.05
CA GLU A 65 0.09 5.27 1.85
C GLU A 65 -1.35 4.78 1.97
N ALA A 66 -2.33 5.68 1.78
CA ALA A 66 -3.73 5.33 1.80
C ALA A 66 -4.00 4.25 0.74
N LYS A 67 -4.14 3.00 1.18
CA LYS A 67 -4.61 1.92 0.30
C LYS A 67 -6.08 2.19 0.01
N ILE A 68 -6.36 2.76 -1.17
CA ILE A 68 -7.71 2.80 -1.70
C ILE A 68 -8.08 1.36 -2.06
N ILE A 69 -8.79 0.69 -1.15
CA ILE A 69 -9.39 -0.61 -1.43
C ILE A 69 -10.63 -0.31 -2.27
N ILE A 70 -10.52 -0.43 -3.59
CA ILE A 70 -11.69 -0.46 -4.48
C ILE A 70 -12.30 -1.85 -4.32
N GLU A 71 -13.24 -1.99 -3.40
CA GLU A 71 -14.10 -3.18 -3.33
C GLU A 71 -14.98 -3.17 -4.58
N ASN A 72 -14.56 -3.85 -5.65
CA ASN A 72 -15.51 -4.30 -6.65
C ASN A 72 -16.34 -5.40 -5.99
N PRO A 73 -17.67 -5.22 -5.79
CA PRO A 73 -18.51 -6.32 -5.34
C PRO A 73 -18.55 -7.36 -6.46
N VAL A 74 -17.63 -8.33 -6.40
CA VAL A 74 -17.74 -9.56 -7.19
C VAL A 74 -18.87 -10.34 -6.56
N PHE A 75 -20.05 -10.29 -7.16
CA PHE A 75 -21.18 -11.15 -6.82
C PHE A 75 -20.77 -12.60 -7.08
N ASN A 76 -20.21 -13.27 -6.07
CA ASN A 76 -19.87 -14.69 -6.12
C ASN A 76 -21.11 -15.52 -5.74
N ASP A 77 -22.12 -15.51 -6.61
CA ASP A 77 -23.40 -16.22 -6.41
C ASP A 77 -23.32 -17.73 -6.75
N SER A 78 -22.12 -18.32 -6.73
CA SER A 78 -21.96 -19.76 -6.96
C SER A 78 -21.78 -20.51 -5.64
N PRO A 79 -22.77 -21.32 -5.20
CA PRO A 79 -22.68 -22.11 -3.98
C PRO A 79 -21.78 -23.32 -4.25
N GLY A 80 -20.47 -23.11 -4.27
CA GLY A 80 -19.53 -24.19 -4.57
C GLY A 80 -18.04 -23.87 -4.43
N SER A 81 -17.63 -22.62 -4.23
CA SER A 81 -16.20 -22.29 -4.09
C SER A 81 -15.77 -22.38 -2.63
N ASN A 82 -15.73 -23.60 -2.11
CA ASN A 82 -14.88 -23.95 -0.98
C ASN A 82 -13.48 -24.20 -1.55
N VAL A 83 -12.59 -23.20 -1.52
CA VAL A 83 -11.19 -23.39 -1.91
C VAL A 83 -10.29 -22.82 -0.83
N GLY A 84 -10.07 -23.64 0.20
CA GLY A 84 -8.80 -23.65 0.88
C GLY A 84 -7.69 -23.92 -0.16
N ASN A 85 -6.74 -23.01 -0.22
CA ASN A 85 -5.38 -23.24 -0.68
C ASN A 85 -5.17 -23.90 -2.06
N SER A 86 -5.16 -23.08 -3.11
CA SER A 86 -4.28 -23.24 -4.28
C SER A 86 -3.85 -21.84 -4.69
N GLY A 87 -2.61 -21.41 -4.45
CA GLY A 87 -1.49 -21.83 -5.26
C GLY A 87 -1.64 -21.23 -6.66
N PHE A 88 -0.89 -20.16 -6.94
CA PHE A 88 -0.80 -19.47 -8.24
C PHE A 88 -2.01 -18.63 -8.69
N SER A 89 -2.04 -17.35 -8.29
CA SER A 89 -2.38 -16.17 -9.12
C SER A 89 -2.89 -15.02 -8.25
N ALA A 90 -1.97 -14.30 -7.60
CA ALA A 90 -2.30 -13.06 -6.86
C ALA A 90 -1.26 -11.95 -7.10
N ASN A 91 -0.48 -12.04 -8.18
CA ASN A 91 0.64 -11.14 -8.47
C ASN A 91 0.46 -10.36 -9.78
N ASN A 92 -0.77 -9.96 -10.14
CA ASN A 92 -0.95 -9.06 -11.28
C ASN A 92 -2.14 -8.10 -11.12
N MET A 93 -2.23 -7.47 -9.95
CA MET A 93 -3.06 -6.28 -9.79
C MET A 93 -2.39 -5.33 -8.79
N GLY A 94 -1.09 -5.12 -9.00
CA GLY A 94 -0.26 -4.28 -8.14
C GLY A 94 -0.19 -2.87 -8.70
N ASN A 95 -1.10 -2.02 -8.22
CA ASN A 95 -0.94 -0.57 -8.11
C ASN A 95 -0.72 0.16 -9.45
N ILE A 96 -1.81 0.60 -10.07
CA ILE A 96 -1.74 1.72 -11.04
C ILE A 96 -1.12 2.89 -10.27
N THR A 97 0.10 3.27 -10.62
CA THR A 97 0.78 4.40 -9.98
C THR A 97 -0.05 5.66 -10.19
N ASN A 98 0.03 6.62 -9.25
CA ASN A 98 -0.70 7.88 -9.37
C ASN A 98 -0.41 8.59 -10.71
N GLU A 99 0.81 8.46 -11.22
CA GLU A 99 1.23 8.99 -12.52
C GLU A 99 0.53 8.31 -13.71
N LEU A 100 0.43 6.98 -13.71
CA LEU A 100 -0.31 6.25 -14.75
C LEU A 100 -1.81 6.54 -14.68
N SER A 101 -2.36 6.71 -13.47
CA SER A 101 -3.74 7.14 -13.27
C SER A 101 -3.99 8.54 -13.84
N ILE A 102 -3.08 9.48 -13.63
CA ILE A 102 -3.19 10.86 -14.16
C ILE A 102 -3.18 10.85 -15.70
N GLU A 103 -2.28 10.08 -16.33
CA GLU A 103 -2.19 10.00 -17.78
C GLU A 103 -3.47 9.38 -18.40
N ILE A 104 -4.01 8.32 -17.77
CA ILE A 104 -5.28 7.72 -18.20
C ILE A 104 -6.44 8.72 -18.07
N ILE A 105 -6.51 9.46 -16.96
CA ILE A 105 -7.56 10.47 -16.76
C ILE A 105 -7.46 11.56 -17.82
N LYS A 106 -6.23 12.03 -18.13
CA LYS A 106 -6.00 13.08 -19.12
C LYS A 106 -6.43 12.63 -20.52
N THR A 107 -6.03 11.44 -20.94
CA THR A 107 -6.41 10.87 -22.25
C THR A 107 -7.92 10.66 -22.36
N MET A 108 -8.58 10.22 -21.28
CA MET A 108 -10.04 10.10 -21.23
C MET A 108 -10.74 11.46 -21.35
N GLN A 109 -10.24 12.50 -20.68
CA GLN A 109 -10.79 13.86 -20.78
C GLN A 109 -10.68 14.43 -22.19
N GLU A 110 -9.56 14.20 -22.86
CA GLU A 110 -9.34 14.61 -24.25
C GLU A 110 -10.31 13.90 -25.21
N TYR A 111 -10.50 12.59 -25.05
CA TYR A 111 -11.46 11.83 -25.85
C TYR A 111 -12.91 12.32 -25.64
N ILE A 112 -13.29 12.63 -24.40
CA ILE A 112 -14.60 13.24 -24.10
C ILE A 112 -14.75 14.59 -24.80
N GLY A 113 -13.68 15.39 -24.88
CA GLY A 113 -13.66 16.65 -25.63
C GLY A 113 -14.00 16.44 -27.11
N LEU A 114 -13.27 15.53 -27.77
CA LEU A 114 -13.49 15.19 -29.19
C LEU A 114 -14.92 14.70 -29.44
N LEU A 115 -15.45 13.85 -28.56
CA LEU A 115 -16.83 13.36 -28.66
C LEU A 115 -17.86 14.49 -28.51
N LYS A 116 -17.63 15.46 -27.61
CA LYS A 116 -18.53 16.61 -27.45
C LYS A 116 -18.53 17.50 -28.68
N GLU A 117 -17.36 17.76 -29.27
CA GLU A 117 -17.25 18.53 -30.52
C GLU A 117 -17.98 17.84 -31.67
N GLU A 118 -17.81 16.52 -31.80
CA GLU A 118 -18.51 15.72 -32.82
C GLU A 118 -20.03 15.80 -32.65
N ILE A 119 -20.54 15.69 -31.42
CA ILE A 119 -21.97 15.83 -31.12
C ILE A 119 -22.48 17.22 -31.51
N THR A 120 -21.74 18.28 -31.21
CA THR A 120 -22.12 19.65 -31.59
C THR A 120 -22.21 19.77 -33.11
N ARG A 121 -21.19 19.29 -33.84
CA ARG A 121 -21.18 19.29 -35.31
C ARG A 121 -22.36 18.53 -35.90
N LEU A 122 -22.72 17.39 -35.32
CA LEU A 122 -23.86 16.57 -35.78
C LEU A 122 -25.22 17.20 -35.46
N LYS A 123 -25.32 18.01 -34.40
CA LYS A 123 -26.54 18.76 -34.06
C LYS A 123 -26.75 20.01 -34.90
N GLU A 124 -25.69 20.55 -35.49
CA GLU A 124 -25.74 21.69 -36.42
C GLU A 124 -26.06 21.27 -37.87
N LYS A 125 -26.16 19.96 -38.14
CA LYS A 125 -26.72 19.39 -39.37
C LYS A 125 -28.22 19.11 -39.22
#